data_AF-Q6ZEK6-F1
#
_entry.id   AF-Q6ZEK6-F1
#
_cell.length_a   1.000
_cell.length_b   1.000
_cell.length_c   1.000
_cell.angle_alpha   90.00
_cell.angle_beta   90.00
_cell.angle_gamma   90.00
#
_symmetry.space_group_name_H-M   'P 1'
#
loop_
_entity.id
_entity.type
_entity.pdbx_description
1 polymer ?
#
loop_
_entity_poly.entity_id
_entity_poly.type
_entity_poly.pdbx_seq_one_letter_code
_entity_poly.pdbx_strand_id
1 'polypeptide(L)'
;MFDNLCKFLAESFSEDYAAWLLGRPIKLTKLSPTELSLEPIRADSLILEQSEDLVLHLEFQTEPDPTMGFRMLDYRVRVYRRFPQKTMHQFVIYLKRSSNDLVYQDSFQVGETLHRYQAIRLWEQPSEAFLQSPGLLPLAVLTQTSDPTLKLREVATALEQIEDNRVKANLMAATSVFGGILLAPELIKTILRSEIMKESAVYQEILEEGKIAGKLEGRLEGKLEGKLEGKLEGRLEAKLETIPLLKKLGLTITEIAKELDIDVELVNRFVANQNN
;
A
#
# COMPACT_ATOMS: atom_id res chain seq x y z
N MET A 1 4.52 -12.77 50.43
CA MET A 1 4.92 -11.77 51.45
C MET A 1 6.10 -10.94 50.96
N PHE A 2 7.21 -11.55 50.52
CA PHE A 2 8.36 -10.83 49.95
C PHE A 2 8.06 -10.07 48.65
N ASP A 3 7.24 -10.61 47.76
CA ASP A 3 6.91 -9.98 46.47
C ASP A 3 6.24 -8.59 46.62
N ASN A 4 5.24 -8.48 47.50
CA ASN A 4 4.58 -7.19 47.79
C ASN A 4 5.53 -6.19 48.46
N LEU A 5 6.45 -6.67 49.30
CA LEU A 5 7.45 -5.82 49.96
C LEU A 5 8.49 -5.32 48.94
N CYS A 6 8.99 -6.19 48.06
CA CYS A 6 9.90 -5.81 46.98
C CYS A 6 9.25 -4.80 46.02
N LYS A 7 7.97 -5.01 45.67
CA LYS A 7 7.20 -4.08 44.86
C LYS A 7 7.05 -2.71 45.53
N PHE A 8 6.69 -2.69 46.81
CA PHE A 8 6.64 -1.44 47.59
C PHE A 8 7.98 -0.71 47.62
N LEU A 9 9.09 -1.43 47.86
CA LEU A 9 10.43 -0.86 47.89
C LEU A 9 10.84 -0.28 46.53
N ALA A 10 10.66 -1.04 45.45
CA ALA A 10 10.99 -0.59 44.10
C ALA A 10 10.14 0.60 43.64
N GLU A 11 8.87 0.66 44.05
CA GLU A 11 7.98 1.77 43.69
C GLU A 11 8.20 3.03 44.53
N SER A 12 8.53 2.89 45.81
CA SER A 12 8.67 4.01 46.76
C SER A 12 10.06 4.63 46.73
N PHE A 13 11.08 3.84 46.37
CA PHE A 13 12.49 4.23 46.37
C PHE A 13 13.11 4.10 44.96
N SER A 14 12.33 4.36 43.91
CA SER A 14 12.74 4.14 42.52
C SER A 14 14.01 4.89 42.11
N GLU A 15 14.27 6.07 42.68
CA GLU A 15 15.50 6.85 42.46
C GLU A 15 16.74 6.18 43.06
N ASP A 16 16.62 5.53 44.22
CA ASP A 16 17.71 4.80 44.87
C ASP A 16 18.07 3.54 44.07
N TYR A 17 17.05 2.84 43.55
CA TYR A 17 17.26 1.70 42.65
C TYR A 17 17.88 2.14 41.32
N ALA A 18 17.49 3.30 40.77
CA ALA A 18 18.13 3.87 39.58
C ALA A 18 19.60 4.24 39.86
N ALA A 19 19.90 4.85 41.01
CA ALA A 19 21.27 5.17 41.41
C ALA A 19 22.14 3.92 41.52
N TRP A 20 21.61 2.85 42.12
CA TRP A 20 22.30 1.59 42.29
C TRP A 20 22.54 0.86 40.95
N LEU A 21 21.50 0.71 40.12
CA LEU A 21 21.55 -0.12 38.91
C LEU A 21 22.11 0.61 37.70
N LEU A 22 21.93 1.93 37.62
CA LEU A 22 22.32 2.76 36.47
C LEU A 22 23.51 3.67 36.78
N GLY A 23 24.06 3.61 38.00
CA GLY A 23 25.22 4.39 38.43
C GLY A 23 24.97 5.88 38.65
N ARG A 24 23.70 6.34 38.59
CA ARG A 24 23.29 7.72 38.85
C ARG A 24 21.82 7.82 39.26
N PRO A 25 21.45 8.70 40.21
CA PRO A 25 20.05 8.88 40.57
C PRO A 25 19.29 9.53 39.42
N ILE A 26 18.12 8.99 39.08
CA ILE A 26 17.22 9.52 38.05
C ILE A 26 15.78 9.43 38.59
N LYS A 27 15.04 10.52 38.48
CA LYS A 27 13.62 10.57 38.83
C LYS A 27 12.78 9.76 37.83
N LEU A 28 12.26 8.62 38.28
CA LEU A 28 11.43 7.72 37.48
C LEU A 28 9.94 8.02 37.71
N THR A 29 9.17 8.17 36.62
CA THR A 29 7.71 8.33 36.67
C THR A 29 7.00 6.99 36.49
N LYS A 30 5.94 6.72 37.27
CA LYS A 30 5.14 5.49 37.12
C LYS A 30 4.39 5.50 35.79
N LEU A 31 4.59 4.47 34.98
CA LEU A 31 3.67 4.08 33.90
C LEU A 31 2.46 3.40 34.54
N SER A 32 1.24 3.91 34.30
CA SER A 32 0.00 3.28 34.78
C SER A 32 -0.26 1.94 34.04
N PRO A 33 -0.64 0.83 34.69
CA PRO A 33 -0.92 -0.46 34.04
C PRO A 33 -2.41 -0.52 33.59
N THR A 34 -2.85 -1.27 32.58
CA THR A 34 -2.73 -2.75 32.51
C THR A 34 -2.96 -3.33 31.10
N GLU A 35 -3.05 -2.51 30.05
CA GLU A 35 -3.02 -3.01 28.68
C GLU A 35 -2.03 -2.12 27.92
N LEU A 36 -0.84 -2.67 27.65
CA LEU A 36 -0.20 -2.39 26.38
C LEU A 36 -1.21 -2.88 25.34
N SER A 37 -2.17 -2.03 24.99
CA SER A 37 -3.23 -2.35 24.04
C SER A 37 -2.52 -2.82 22.79
N LEU A 38 -2.54 -4.14 22.59
CA LEU A 38 -2.06 -4.74 21.39
C LEU A 38 -3.14 -4.39 20.38
N GLU A 39 -3.01 -3.23 19.73
CA GLU A 39 -3.86 -2.92 18.59
C GLU A 39 -3.84 -4.15 17.65
N PRO A 40 -5.00 -4.53 17.11
CA PRO A 40 -5.05 -5.62 16.14
C PRO A 40 -4.07 -5.28 15.02
N ILE A 41 -3.17 -6.24 14.73
CA ILE A 41 -2.19 -6.09 13.67
C ILE A 41 -2.95 -5.87 12.36
N ARG A 42 -2.93 -4.65 11.84
CA ARG A 42 -3.24 -4.38 10.43
C ARG A 42 -1.94 -4.54 9.66
N ALA A 43 -1.53 -5.78 9.47
CA ALA A 43 -0.42 -6.10 8.59
C ALA A 43 -1.00 -6.58 7.29
N ASP A 44 -0.70 -5.85 6.22
CA ASP A 44 -1.21 -6.16 4.89
C ASP A 44 -0.59 -7.44 4.29
N SER A 45 0.35 -8.10 4.97
CA SER A 45 1.08 -9.28 4.46
C SER A 45 1.56 -10.28 5.54
N LEU A 46 0.95 -10.29 6.74
CA LEU A 46 1.30 -11.24 7.79
C LEU A 46 0.74 -12.64 7.48
N ILE A 47 1.63 -13.60 7.20
CA ILE A 47 1.27 -15.02 7.10
C ILE A 47 1.88 -15.77 8.28
N LEU A 48 1.02 -16.43 9.08
CA LEU A 48 1.41 -17.29 10.20
C LEU A 48 0.97 -18.72 9.90
N GLU A 49 1.90 -19.54 9.42
CA GLU A 49 1.69 -20.98 9.25
C GLU A 49 2.24 -21.72 10.47
N GLN A 50 1.56 -22.76 10.92
CA GLN A 50 2.00 -23.55 12.07
C GLN A 50 2.04 -25.05 11.75
N SER A 51 3.04 -25.72 12.31
CA SER A 51 3.08 -27.18 12.48
C SER A 51 2.97 -27.50 13.98
N GLU A 52 3.06 -28.76 14.37
CA GLU A 52 2.99 -29.21 15.77
C GLU A 52 3.99 -28.42 16.65
N ASP A 53 5.22 -28.24 16.18
CA ASP A 53 6.32 -27.69 16.99
C ASP A 53 6.84 -26.31 16.53
N LEU A 54 6.34 -25.76 15.40
CA LEU A 54 6.86 -24.50 14.85
C LEU A 54 5.80 -23.54 14.32
N VAL A 55 6.19 -22.27 14.25
CA VAL A 55 5.48 -21.18 13.58
C VAL A 55 6.40 -20.58 12.52
N LEU A 56 5.95 -20.57 11.27
CA LEU A 56 6.59 -19.85 10.18
C LEU A 56 5.89 -18.50 10.02
N HIS A 57 6.69 -17.44 10.05
CA HIS A 57 6.24 -16.07 9.93
C HIS A 57 6.90 -15.42 8.72
N LEU A 58 6.07 -15.01 7.77
CA LEU A 58 6.49 -14.38 6.53
C LEU A 58 5.90 -12.96 6.45
N GLU A 59 6.75 -12.00 6.13
CA GLU A 59 6.39 -10.62 5.80
C GLU A 59 6.97 -10.28 4.42
N PHE A 60 6.14 -9.75 3.52
CA PHE A 60 6.56 -9.38 2.16
C PHE A 60 6.68 -7.87 2.03
N GLN A 61 7.75 -7.38 1.40
CA GLN A 61 8.00 -5.95 1.20
C GLN A 61 8.41 -5.63 -0.24
N THR A 62 7.78 -4.62 -0.83
CA THR A 62 8.27 -3.99 -2.07
C THR A 62 9.26 -2.87 -1.77
N GLU A 63 9.10 -2.19 -0.64
CA GLU A 63 9.99 -1.14 -0.14
C GLU A 63 10.35 -1.41 1.32
N PRO A 64 11.61 -1.15 1.73
CA PRO A 64 12.01 -1.38 3.10
C PRO A 64 11.34 -0.41 4.08
N ASP A 65 10.78 -0.97 5.15
CA ASP A 65 10.20 -0.22 6.26
C ASP A 65 11.21 -0.14 7.42
N PRO A 66 11.62 1.07 7.85
CA PRO A 66 12.57 1.24 8.96
C PRO A 66 12.05 0.70 10.30
N THR A 67 10.74 0.50 10.45
CA THR A 67 10.11 -0.07 11.66
C THR A 67 10.06 -1.60 11.65
N MET A 68 10.43 -2.24 10.53
CA MET A 68 10.26 -3.68 10.34
C MET A 68 10.96 -4.49 11.43
N GLY A 69 12.19 -4.14 11.80
CA GLY A 69 12.92 -4.85 12.86
C GLY A 69 12.18 -4.90 14.20
N PHE A 70 11.52 -3.81 14.59
CA PHE A 70 10.70 -3.77 15.80
C PHE A 70 9.41 -4.60 15.63
N ARG A 71 8.75 -4.54 14.47
CA ARG A 71 7.56 -5.36 14.16
C ARG A 71 7.88 -6.85 14.25
N MET A 72 9.05 -7.29 13.76
CA MET A 72 9.51 -8.68 13.89
C MET A 72 9.60 -9.12 15.36
N LEU A 73 10.16 -8.27 16.23
CA LEU A 73 10.19 -8.53 17.67
C LEU A 73 8.78 -8.56 18.28
N ASP A 74 7.91 -7.61 17.94
CA ASP A 74 6.54 -7.56 18.45
C ASP A 74 5.79 -8.85 18.10
N TYR A 75 5.84 -9.30 16.84
CA TYR A 75 5.24 -10.56 16.43
C TYR A 75 5.82 -11.76 17.17
N ARG A 76 7.14 -11.79 17.38
CA ARG A 76 7.80 -12.89 18.11
C ARG A 76 7.22 -13.05 19.51
N VAL A 77 7.08 -11.93 20.23
CA VAL A 77 6.57 -11.92 21.61
C VAL A 77 5.08 -12.25 21.65
N ARG A 78 4.28 -11.72 20.70
CA ARG A 78 2.85 -12.03 20.60
C ARG A 78 2.60 -13.51 20.33
N VAL A 79 3.34 -14.12 19.40
CA VAL A 79 3.25 -15.56 19.11
C VAL A 79 3.69 -16.38 20.31
N TYR A 80 4.79 -15.99 20.98
CA TYR A 80 5.27 -16.69 22.18
C TYR A 80 4.22 -16.71 23.31
N ARG A 81 3.47 -15.62 23.51
CA ARG A 81 2.40 -15.57 24.52
C ARG A 81 1.31 -16.62 24.28
N ARG A 82 1.03 -16.96 23.03
CA ARG A 82 -0.02 -17.91 22.64
C ARG A 82 0.50 -19.34 22.49
N PHE A 83 1.73 -19.49 22.02
CA PHE A 83 2.36 -20.77 21.70
C PHE A 83 3.81 -20.81 22.24
N PRO A 84 4.01 -20.76 23.58
CA PRO A 84 5.34 -20.65 24.18
C PRO A 84 6.26 -21.84 23.88
N GLN A 85 5.67 -23.00 23.60
CA GLN A 85 6.38 -24.23 23.27
C GLN A 85 6.83 -24.32 21.81
N LYS A 86 6.33 -23.45 20.92
CA LYS A 86 6.67 -23.51 19.49
C LYS A 86 7.91 -22.70 19.16
N THR A 87 8.74 -23.24 18.30
CA THR A 87 9.86 -22.51 17.68
C THR A 87 9.31 -21.59 16.59
N MET A 88 9.77 -20.34 16.52
CA MET A 88 9.32 -19.41 15.47
C MET A 88 10.47 -19.09 14.51
N HIS A 89 10.22 -19.26 13.21
CA HIS A 89 11.12 -18.83 12.14
C HIS A 89 10.52 -17.63 11.43
N GLN A 90 11.32 -16.58 11.28
CA GLN A 90 10.84 -15.26 10.90
C GLN A 90 11.60 -14.76 9.68
N PHE A 91 10.86 -14.47 8.61
CA PHE A 91 11.41 -14.01 7.35
C PHE A 91 10.74 -12.71 6.90
N VAL A 92 11.57 -11.77 6.46
CA VAL A 92 11.16 -10.63 5.64
C VAL A 92 11.62 -10.91 4.21
N ILE A 93 10.72 -10.89 3.25
CA ILE A 93 10.97 -11.21 1.84
C ILE A 93 10.78 -9.95 1.01
N TYR A 94 11.89 -9.45 0.45
CA TYR A 94 11.90 -8.28 -0.40
C TYR A 94 11.69 -8.67 -1.87
N LEU A 95 10.64 -8.09 -2.46
CA LEU A 95 10.16 -8.40 -3.81
C LEU A 95 10.83 -7.56 -4.90
N LYS A 96 11.33 -6.37 -4.57
CA LYS A 96 11.88 -5.41 -5.53
C LYS A 96 13.28 -4.97 -5.12
N ARG A 97 14.21 -4.99 -6.07
CA ARG A 97 15.59 -4.55 -5.87
C ARG A 97 15.63 -3.13 -5.31
N SER A 98 16.41 -2.96 -4.25
CA SER A 98 16.58 -1.69 -3.55
C SER A 98 18.05 -1.40 -3.31
N SER A 99 18.41 -0.12 -3.27
CA SER A 99 19.74 0.35 -2.87
C SER A 99 19.81 0.73 -1.38
N ASN A 100 18.71 0.57 -0.64
CA ASN A 100 18.64 0.91 0.77
C ASN A 100 19.09 -0.29 1.62
N ASP A 101 20.10 -0.09 2.47
CA ASP A 101 20.71 -1.13 3.29
C ASP A 101 19.75 -1.83 4.26
N LEU A 102 18.58 -1.24 4.55
CA LEU A 102 17.52 -1.88 5.35
C LEU A 102 17.09 -3.25 4.80
N VAL A 103 17.25 -3.49 3.49
CA VAL A 103 16.96 -4.82 2.89
C VAL A 103 17.92 -5.92 3.34
N TYR A 104 19.04 -5.55 3.95
CA TYR A 104 20.03 -6.46 4.55
C TYR A 104 19.92 -6.56 6.07
N GLN A 105 19.07 -5.74 6.71
CA GLN A 105 18.89 -5.78 8.15
C GLN A 105 18.23 -7.10 8.58
N ASP A 106 18.94 -7.87 9.40
CA ASP A 106 18.54 -9.19 9.90
C ASP A 106 18.31 -9.19 11.43
N SER A 107 18.39 -8.03 12.05
CA SER A 107 18.30 -7.89 13.49
C SER A 107 17.79 -6.52 13.93
N PHE A 108 17.14 -6.52 15.09
CA PHE A 108 16.69 -5.32 15.78
C PHE A 108 17.29 -5.29 17.17
N GLN A 109 17.91 -4.17 17.53
CA GLN A 109 18.52 -3.98 18.84
C GLN A 109 17.98 -2.73 19.51
N VAL A 110 17.52 -2.88 20.76
CA VAL A 110 17.13 -1.77 21.64
C VAL A 110 17.67 -2.04 23.05
N GLY A 111 18.61 -1.22 23.50
CA GLY A 111 19.37 -1.50 24.73
C GLY A 111 20.04 -2.88 24.67
N GLU A 112 19.72 -3.73 25.65
CA GLU A 112 20.21 -5.12 25.74
C GLU A 112 19.33 -6.13 25.00
N THR A 113 18.17 -5.72 24.48
CA THR A 113 17.30 -6.61 23.71
C THR A 113 17.81 -6.71 22.29
N LEU A 114 18.18 -7.92 21.87
CA LEU A 114 18.51 -8.27 20.50
C LEU A 114 17.50 -9.29 19.97
N HIS A 115 16.89 -8.95 18.85
CA HIS A 115 16.03 -9.86 18.10
C HIS A 115 16.65 -10.12 16.72
N ARG A 116 16.74 -11.38 16.31
CA ARG A 116 17.23 -11.78 14.98
C ARG A 116 16.10 -12.39 14.17
N TYR A 117 16.10 -12.10 12.88
CA TYR A 117 15.20 -12.66 11.87
C TYR A 117 15.98 -12.80 10.55
N GLN A 118 15.35 -13.32 9.50
CA GLN A 118 15.99 -13.54 8.21
C GLN A 118 15.44 -12.58 7.16
N ALA A 119 16.34 -11.84 6.49
CA ALA A 119 15.98 -10.98 5.37
C ALA A 119 16.36 -11.67 4.04
N ILE A 120 15.35 -12.03 3.25
CA ILE A 120 15.49 -12.63 1.92
C ILE A 120 15.24 -11.55 0.87
N ARG A 121 16.13 -11.45 -0.11
CA ARG A 121 15.99 -10.56 -1.26
C ARG A 121 15.82 -11.42 -2.51
N LEU A 122 14.65 -11.38 -3.14
CA LEU A 122 14.35 -12.30 -4.25
C LEU A 122 15.37 -12.17 -5.38
N TRP A 123 15.81 -10.96 -5.72
CA TRP A 123 16.79 -10.72 -6.79
C TRP A 123 18.20 -11.28 -6.54
N GLU A 124 18.46 -11.85 -5.37
CA GLU A 124 19.69 -12.57 -5.01
C GLU A 124 19.47 -14.09 -4.94
N GLN A 125 18.23 -14.57 -5.03
CA GLN A 125 17.92 -15.99 -4.92
C GLN A 125 18.06 -16.69 -6.29
N PRO A 126 18.60 -17.92 -6.31
CA PRO A 126 18.60 -18.76 -7.50
C PRO A 126 17.17 -19.13 -7.92
N SER A 127 16.88 -19.11 -9.23
CA SER A 127 15.53 -19.34 -9.75
C SER A 127 15.11 -20.82 -9.72
N GLU A 128 16.07 -21.74 -9.72
CA GLU A 128 15.83 -23.18 -9.95
C GLU A 128 14.88 -23.76 -8.91
N ALA A 129 15.04 -23.39 -7.64
CA ALA A 129 14.17 -23.84 -6.56
C ALA A 129 12.72 -23.33 -6.71
N PHE A 130 12.53 -22.14 -7.28
CA PHE A 130 11.21 -21.55 -7.48
C PHE A 130 10.48 -22.17 -8.66
N LEU A 131 11.21 -22.52 -9.73
CA LEU A 131 10.64 -23.15 -10.93
C LEU A 131 10.14 -24.58 -10.70
N GLN A 132 10.62 -25.24 -9.65
CA GLN A 132 10.22 -26.62 -9.32
C GLN A 132 8.96 -26.70 -8.44
N SER A 133 8.50 -25.58 -7.88
CA SER A 133 7.42 -25.55 -6.89
C SER A 133 6.26 -24.68 -7.38
N PRO A 134 5.05 -25.24 -7.62
CA PRO A 134 3.93 -24.48 -8.16
C PRO A 134 3.61 -23.18 -7.41
N GLY A 135 3.63 -23.22 -6.06
CA GLY A 135 3.36 -22.04 -5.23
C GLY A 135 4.45 -20.95 -5.27
N LEU A 136 5.65 -21.28 -5.75
CA LEU A 136 6.77 -20.33 -5.88
C LEU A 136 6.93 -19.80 -7.31
N LEU A 137 6.27 -20.41 -8.30
CA LEU A 137 6.34 -20.00 -9.70
C LEU A 137 6.10 -18.49 -9.91
N PRO A 138 5.08 -17.86 -9.28
CA PRO A 138 4.86 -16.43 -9.45
C PRO A 138 6.03 -15.55 -8.98
N LEU A 139 6.74 -15.99 -7.95
CA LEU A 139 7.89 -15.26 -7.38
C LEU A 139 9.17 -15.49 -8.19
N ALA A 140 9.25 -16.55 -8.99
CA ALA A 140 10.42 -16.87 -9.81
C ALA A 140 10.79 -15.72 -10.78
N VAL A 141 9.82 -14.93 -11.25
CA VAL A 141 10.07 -13.76 -12.12
C VAL A 141 10.91 -12.70 -11.42
N LEU A 142 10.88 -12.64 -10.09
CA LEU A 142 11.61 -11.67 -9.27
C LEU A 142 12.98 -12.17 -8.79
N THR A 143 13.34 -13.42 -9.14
CA THR A 143 14.60 -14.03 -8.69
C THR A 143 15.81 -13.49 -9.44
N GLN A 144 17.02 -13.93 -9.08
CA GLN A 144 18.23 -13.54 -9.78
C GLN A 144 18.15 -13.97 -11.26
N THR A 145 18.09 -12.99 -12.17
CA THR A 145 18.08 -13.24 -13.61
C THR A 145 18.75 -12.09 -14.36
N SER A 146 19.41 -12.41 -15.47
CA SER A 146 19.93 -11.42 -16.43
C SER A 146 18.89 -11.03 -17.48
N ASP A 147 17.84 -11.85 -17.66
CA ASP A 147 16.75 -11.61 -18.60
C ASP A 147 15.40 -11.94 -17.93
N PRO A 148 14.70 -10.93 -17.37
CA PRO A 148 13.39 -11.12 -16.77
C PRO A 148 12.32 -11.57 -17.77
N THR A 149 12.47 -11.26 -19.06
CA THR A 149 11.52 -11.68 -20.11
C THR A 149 11.63 -13.17 -20.36
N LEU A 150 12.87 -13.67 -20.50
CA LEU A 150 13.11 -15.11 -20.63
C LEU A 150 12.60 -15.86 -19.39
N LYS A 151 12.87 -15.33 -18.19
CA LYS A 151 12.38 -15.91 -16.93
C LYS A 151 10.85 -15.99 -16.90
N LEU A 152 10.15 -14.94 -17.34
CA LEU A 152 8.69 -14.97 -17.42
C LEU A 152 8.17 -16.05 -18.38
N ARG A 153 8.87 -16.32 -19.49
CA ARG A 153 8.50 -17.40 -20.43
C ARG A 153 8.72 -18.79 -19.82
N GLU A 154 9.80 -18.98 -19.04
CA GLU A 154 10.04 -20.21 -18.29
C GLU A 154 8.93 -20.47 -17.27
N VAL A 155 8.55 -19.44 -16.51
CA VAL A 155 7.44 -19.50 -15.56
C VAL A 155 6.13 -19.82 -16.26
N ALA A 156 5.81 -19.15 -17.37
CA ALA A 156 4.61 -19.43 -18.15
C ALA A 156 4.57 -20.89 -18.63
N THR A 157 5.71 -21.42 -19.07
CA THR A 157 5.82 -22.83 -19.50
C THR A 157 5.58 -23.80 -18.34
N ALA A 158 6.11 -23.51 -17.16
CA ALA A 158 5.89 -24.32 -15.96
C ALA A 158 4.44 -24.26 -15.49
N LEU A 159 3.79 -23.10 -15.57
CA LEU A 159 2.37 -22.93 -15.22
C LEU A 159 1.44 -23.73 -16.14
N GLU A 160 1.78 -23.88 -17.42
CA GLU A 160 0.97 -24.70 -18.35
C GLU A 160 0.92 -26.18 -17.97
N GLN A 161 1.94 -26.68 -17.25
CA GLN A 161 1.99 -28.07 -16.76
C GLN A 161 1.06 -28.34 -15.56
N ILE A 162 0.43 -27.31 -14.99
CA ILE A 162 -0.50 -27.47 -13.88
C ILE A 162 -1.83 -28.04 -14.40
N GLU A 163 -2.28 -29.16 -13.85
CA GLU A 163 -3.52 -29.82 -14.29
C GLU A 163 -4.79 -29.09 -13.81
N ASP A 164 -4.79 -28.57 -12.58
CA ASP A 164 -5.92 -27.85 -12.02
C ASP A 164 -6.01 -26.44 -12.63
N ASN A 165 -7.06 -26.21 -13.43
CA ASN A 165 -7.30 -24.94 -14.12
C ASN A 165 -7.48 -23.75 -13.17
N ARG A 166 -8.09 -23.95 -12.00
CA ARG A 166 -8.30 -22.88 -11.02
C ARG A 166 -6.99 -22.49 -10.35
N VAL A 167 -6.18 -23.48 -9.98
CA VAL A 167 -4.82 -23.25 -9.44
C VAL A 167 -3.96 -22.56 -10.49
N LYS A 168 -3.98 -23.05 -11.73
CA LYS A 168 -3.28 -22.42 -12.87
C LYS A 168 -3.70 -20.97 -13.05
N ALA A 169 -5.00 -20.67 -13.11
CA ALA A 169 -5.53 -19.33 -13.28
C ALA A 169 -5.06 -18.38 -12.16
N ASN A 170 -5.11 -18.82 -10.89
CA ASN A 170 -4.64 -18.05 -9.75
C ASN A 170 -3.14 -17.75 -9.82
N LEU A 171 -2.33 -18.76 -10.15
CA LEU A 171 -0.88 -18.58 -10.25
C LEU A 171 -0.49 -17.73 -11.45
N MET A 172 -1.19 -17.82 -12.59
CA MET A 172 -1.02 -16.91 -13.72
C MET A 172 -1.35 -15.46 -13.34
N ALA A 173 -2.46 -15.23 -12.62
CA ALA A 173 -2.83 -13.91 -12.14
C ALA A 173 -1.77 -13.33 -11.19
N ALA A 174 -1.30 -14.12 -10.21
CA ALA A 174 -0.23 -13.73 -9.32
C ALA A 174 1.08 -13.44 -10.07
N THR A 175 1.42 -14.24 -11.08
CA THR A 175 2.61 -14.05 -11.92
C THR A 175 2.51 -12.75 -12.71
N SER A 176 1.32 -12.38 -13.19
CA SER A 176 1.09 -11.10 -13.86
C SER A 176 1.33 -9.91 -12.92
N VAL A 177 0.83 -9.99 -11.68
CA VAL A 177 1.04 -8.96 -10.65
C VAL A 177 2.52 -8.80 -10.32
N PHE A 178 3.21 -9.89 -9.99
CA PHE A 178 4.64 -9.84 -9.65
C PHE A 178 5.50 -9.46 -10.86
N GLY A 179 5.19 -9.98 -12.05
CA GLY A 179 5.86 -9.60 -13.29
C GLY A 179 5.77 -8.10 -13.56
N GLY A 180 4.65 -7.46 -13.20
CA GLY A 180 4.45 -6.01 -13.31
C GLY A 180 5.42 -5.16 -12.49
N ILE A 181 6.14 -5.73 -11.53
CA ILE A 181 7.21 -5.04 -10.79
C ILE A 181 8.42 -4.76 -11.69
N LEU A 182 8.69 -5.62 -12.68
CA LEU A 182 9.90 -5.57 -13.51
C LEU A 182 9.62 -5.34 -15.00
N LEU A 183 8.45 -5.74 -15.49
CA LEU A 183 8.13 -5.84 -16.92
C LEU A 183 6.94 -4.95 -17.29
N ALA A 184 6.95 -4.47 -18.54
CA ALA A 184 5.84 -3.68 -19.07
C ALA A 184 4.56 -4.54 -19.19
N PRO A 185 3.37 -3.97 -18.89
CA PRO A 185 2.10 -4.71 -18.94
C PRO A 185 1.84 -5.40 -20.29
N GLU A 186 2.21 -4.77 -21.41
CA GLU A 186 1.97 -5.33 -22.75
C GLU A 186 2.82 -6.58 -23.03
N LEU A 187 4.05 -6.62 -22.51
CA LEU A 187 4.90 -7.80 -22.62
C LEU A 187 4.34 -8.96 -21.79
N ILE A 188 3.85 -8.66 -20.58
CA ILE A 188 3.23 -9.65 -19.70
C ILE A 188 1.99 -10.26 -20.36
N LYS A 189 1.09 -9.43 -20.91
CA LYS A 189 -0.10 -9.89 -21.64
C LYS A 189 0.23 -10.73 -22.87
N THR A 190 1.36 -10.45 -23.53
CA THR A 190 1.82 -11.22 -24.69
C THR A 190 2.28 -12.63 -24.29
N ILE A 191 2.90 -12.77 -23.11
CA ILE A 191 3.44 -14.04 -22.63
C ILE A 191 2.39 -14.85 -21.84
N LEU A 192 1.61 -14.18 -20.98
CA LEU A 192 0.56 -14.77 -20.16
C LEU A 192 -0.81 -14.53 -20.80
N ARG A 193 -1.48 -15.61 -21.20
CA ARG A 193 -2.81 -15.56 -21.82
C ARG A 193 -3.85 -15.03 -20.83
N SER A 194 -4.43 -13.88 -21.14
CA SER A 194 -5.34 -13.16 -20.23
C SER A 194 -6.68 -13.86 -20.02
N GLU A 195 -7.10 -14.71 -20.95
CA GLU A 195 -8.36 -15.44 -20.89
C GLU A 195 -8.38 -16.44 -19.74
N ILE A 196 -7.26 -17.13 -19.48
CA ILE A 196 -7.14 -18.12 -18.40
C ILE A 196 -7.21 -17.43 -17.03
N MET A 197 -6.62 -16.24 -16.91
CA MET A 197 -6.60 -15.49 -15.65
C MET A 197 -7.98 -15.02 -15.19
N LYS A 198 -8.96 -14.91 -16.09
CA LYS A 198 -10.32 -14.45 -15.75
C LYS A 198 -11.04 -15.40 -14.78
N GLU A 199 -10.62 -16.65 -14.68
CA GLU A 199 -11.18 -17.60 -13.71
C GLU A 199 -10.59 -17.43 -12.30
N SER A 200 -9.54 -16.63 -12.15
CA SER A 200 -8.92 -16.37 -10.85
C SER A 200 -9.78 -15.46 -9.99
N ALA A 201 -10.03 -15.88 -8.74
CA ALA A 201 -10.70 -15.04 -7.74
C ALA A 201 -9.91 -13.76 -7.46
N VAL A 202 -8.58 -13.86 -7.37
CA VAL A 202 -7.67 -12.73 -7.16
C VAL A 202 -7.76 -11.74 -8.32
N TYR A 203 -7.81 -12.23 -9.56
CA TYR A 203 -7.99 -11.36 -10.72
C TYR A 203 -9.34 -10.64 -10.72
N GLN A 204 -10.42 -11.31 -10.32
CA GLN A 204 -11.74 -10.69 -10.24
C GLN A 204 -11.80 -9.61 -9.16
N GLU A 205 -11.18 -9.84 -8.01
CA GLU A 205 -11.08 -8.85 -6.91
C GLU A 205 -10.34 -7.59 -7.37
N ILE A 206 -9.15 -7.73 -7.95
CA ILE A 206 -8.37 -6.60 -8.51
C ILE A 206 -9.16 -5.86 -9.59
N LEU A 207 -9.87 -6.59 -10.45
CA LEU A 207 -10.70 -5.99 -11.50
C LEU A 207 -11.88 -5.22 -10.92
N GLU A 208 -12.52 -5.73 -9.86
CA GLU A 208 -13.64 -5.08 -9.19
C GLU A 208 -13.20 -3.81 -8.46
N GLU A 209 -12.10 -3.87 -7.69
CA GLU A 209 -11.48 -2.71 -7.06
C GLU A 209 -11.15 -1.63 -8.10
N GLY A 210 -10.53 -2.02 -9.22
CA GLY A 210 -10.23 -1.10 -10.32
C GLY A 210 -11.47 -0.45 -10.93
N LYS A 211 -12.57 -1.20 -11.09
CA LYS A 211 -13.85 -0.66 -11.56
C LYS A 211 -14.45 0.33 -10.57
N ILE A 212 -14.39 0.03 -9.27
CA ILE A 212 -14.89 0.91 -8.20
C ILE A 212 -14.07 2.20 -8.19
N ALA A 213 -12.74 2.10 -8.21
CA ALA A 213 -11.84 3.24 -8.25
C ALA A 213 -12.11 4.13 -9.46
N GLY A 214 -12.17 3.55 -10.68
CA GLY A 214 -12.44 4.31 -11.89
C GLY A 214 -13.83 4.96 -11.92
N LYS A 215 -14.85 4.31 -11.35
CA LYS A 215 -16.19 4.90 -11.21
C LYS A 215 -16.19 6.07 -10.23
N LEU A 216 -15.43 5.98 -9.14
CA LEU A 216 -15.30 7.03 -8.15
C LEU A 216 -14.54 8.24 -8.72
N GLU A 217 -13.45 7.98 -9.41
CA GLU A 217 -12.64 8.99 -10.12
C GLU A 217 -13.49 9.72 -11.17
N GLY A 218 -14.12 9.01 -12.10
CA GLY A 218 -14.96 9.64 -13.13
C GLY A 218 -16.16 10.42 -12.57
N ARG A 219 -16.70 10.00 -11.40
CA ARG A 219 -17.74 10.77 -10.71
C ARG A 219 -17.19 12.05 -10.08
N LEU A 220 -15.99 12.01 -9.53
CA LEU A 220 -15.34 13.19 -8.96
C LEU A 220 -14.96 14.19 -10.06
N GLU A 221 -14.37 13.72 -11.15
CA GLU A 221 -14.05 14.51 -12.33
C GLU A 221 -15.30 15.17 -12.90
N GLY A 222 -16.33 14.39 -13.24
CA GLY A 222 -17.57 14.95 -13.80
C GLY A 222 -18.30 15.92 -12.86
N LYS A 223 -18.19 15.73 -11.54
CA LYS A 223 -18.73 16.68 -10.56
C LYS A 223 -17.92 17.99 -10.51
N LEU A 224 -16.60 17.91 -10.64
CA LEU A 224 -15.72 19.09 -10.67
C LEU A 224 -15.93 19.87 -11.96
N GLU A 225 -15.95 19.19 -13.10
CA GLU A 225 -16.22 19.78 -14.42
C GLU A 225 -17.59 20.45 -14.43
N GLY A 226 -18.66 19.74 -14.10
CA GLY A 226 -20.01 20.31 -14.10
C GLY A 226 -20.19 21.48 -13.12
N LYS A 227 -19.50 21.47 -11.98
CA LYS A 227 -19.50 22.63 -11.05
C LYS A 227 -18.77 23.84 -11.63
N LEU A 228 -17.69 23.61 -12.36
CA LEU A 228 -16.90 24.68 -12.97
C LEU A 228 -17.64 25.28 -14.18
N GLU A 229 -18.19 24.42 -15.05
CA GLU A 229 -19.06 24.81 -16.16
C GLU A 229 -20.27 25.60 -15.67
N GLY A 230 -21.06 25.05 -14.72
CA GLY A 230 -22.23 25.76 -14.20
C GLY A 230 -21.89 27.10 -13.51
N LYS A 231 -20.69 27.24 -12.93
CA LYS A 231 -20.24 28.53 -12.37
C LYS A 231 -19.86 29.53 -13.47
N LEU A 232 -19.28 29.08 -14.57
CA LEU A 232 -18.95 29.93 -15.72
C LEU A 232 -20.22 30.34 -16.46
N GLU A 233 -21.13 29.40 -16.71
CA GLU A 233 -22.43 29.65 -17.32
C GLU A 233 -23.25 30.62 -16.47
N GLY A 234 -23.41 30.38 -15.17
CA GLY A 234 -24.15 31.29 -14.29
C GLY A 234 -23.52 32.69 -14.19
N ARG A 235 -22.18 32.81 -14.30
CA ARG A 235 -21.51 34.11 -14.40
C ARG A 235 -21.79 34.80 -15.73
N LEU A 236 -21.81 34.06 -16.83
CA LEU A 236 -22.13 34.60 -18.15
C LEU A 236 -23.59 35.03 -18.21
N GLU A 237 -24.52 34.21 -17.74
CA GLU A 237 -25.95 34.54 -17.63
C GLU A 237 -26.17 35.81 -16.81
N ALA A 238 -25.57 35.90 -15.61
CA ALA A 238 -25.66 37.10 -14.79
C ALA A 238 -25.12 38.35 -15.50
N LYS A 239 -24.03 38.23 -16.27
CA LYS A 239 -23.54 39.34 -17.13
C LYS A 239 -24.57 39.69 -18.21
N LEU A 240 -25.12 38.71 -18.92
CA LEU A 240 -26.12 38.93 -19.98
C LEU A 240 -27.40 39.59 -19.44
N GLU A 241 -27.87 39.21 -18.25
CA GLU A 241 -29.05 39.81 -17.60
C GLU A 241 -28.88 41.30 -17.25
N THR A 242 -27.65 41.80 -17.14
CA THR A 242 -27.39 43.23 -16.90
C THR A 242 -27.46 44.08 -18.17
N ILE A 243 -27.37 43.47 -19.37
CA ILE A 243 -27.36 44.17 -20.66
C ILE A 243 -28.58 45.10 -20.85
N PRO A 244 -29.84 44.69 -20.56
CA PRO A 244 -31.00 45.56 -20.74
C PRO A 244 -30.95 46.83 -19.87
N LEU A 245 -30.44 46.72 -18.64
CA LEU A 245 -30.27 47.86 -17.73
C LEU A 245 -29.22 48.83 -18.27
N LEU A 246 -28.06 48.33 -18.68
CA LEU A 246 -26.97 49.15 -19.23
C LEU A 246 -27.39 49.85 -20.54
N LYS A 247 -28.16 49.17 -21.39
CA LYS A 247 -28.75 49.75 -22.60
C LYS A 247 -29.75 50.86 -22.25
N LYS A 248 -30.59 50.68 -21.21
CA LYS A 248 -31.53 51.72 -20.73
C LYS A 248 -30.81 52.94 -20.15
N LEU A 249 -29.62 52.76 -19.59
CA LEU A 249 -28.74 53.83 -19.11
C LEU A 249 -28.00 54.56 -20.25
N GLY A 250 -28.16 54.13 -21.51
CA GLY A 250 -27.67 54.83 -22.69
C GLY A 250 -26.29 54.39 -23.18
N LEU A 251 -25.73 53.29 -22.66
CA LEU A 251 -24.45 52.76 -23.13
C LEU A 251 -24.59 52.14 -24.52
N THR A 252 -23.54 52.31 -25.35
CA THR A 252 -23.42 51.64 -26.65
C THR A 252 -23.07 50.15 -26.46
N ILE A 253 -23.35 49.33 -27.48
CA ILE A 253 -23.07 47.88 -27.45
C ILE A 253 -21.58 47.59 -27.18
N THR A 254 -20.69 48.39 -27.77
CA THR A 254 -19.24 48.30 -27.57
C THR A 254 -18.81 48.66 -26.14
N GLU A 255 -19.47 49.62 -25.49
CA GLU A 255 -19.20 49.98 -24.10
C GLU A 255 -19.71 48.89 -23.14
N ILE A 256 -20.89 48.33 -23.41
CA ILE A 256 -21.46 47.23 -22.61
C ILE A 256 -20.57 45.98 -22.68
N ALA A 257 -20.12 45.60 -23.88
CA ALA A 257 -19.21 44.47 -24.07
C ALA A 257 -17.90 44.65 -23.31
N LYS A 258 -17.33 45.87 -23.33
CA LYS A 258 -16.12 46.22 -22.60
C LYS A 258 -16.33 46.19 -21.07
N GLU A 259 -17.42 46.75 -20.58
CA GLU A 259 -17.69 46.83 -19.13
C GLU A 259 -18.00 45.46 -18.52
N LEU A 260 -18.71 44.63 -19.27
CA LEU A 260 -19.04 43.27 -18.85
C LEU A 260 -17.95 42.26 -19.19
N ASP A 261 -16.88 42.66 -19.88
CA ASP A 261 -15.79 41.79 -20.35
C ASP A 261 -16.36 40.53 -21.05
N ILE A 262 -17.16 40.75 -22.09
CA ILE A 262 -17.77 39.72 -22.93
C ILE A 262 -17.73 40.15 -24.40
N ASP A 263 -17.78 39.19 -25.31
CA ASP A 263 -17.68 39.42 -26.75
C ASP A 263 -18.82 40.35 -27.27
N VAL A 264 -18.44 41.36 -28.07
CA VAL A 264 -19.37 42.31 -28.71
C VAL A 264 -20.41 41.58 -29.58
N GLU A 265 -20.04 40.51 -30.27
CA GLU A 265 -20.97 39.69 -31.07
C GLU A 265 -22.00 38.97 -30.18
N LEU A 266 -21.61 38.56 -28.98
CA LEU A 266 -22.54 37.91 -28.03
C LEU A 266 -23.56 38.92 -27.49
N VAL A 267 -23.12 40.14 -27.16
CA VAL A 267 -24.01 41.26 -26.77
C VAL A 267 -24.98 41.60 -27.90
N ASN A 268 -24.48 41.71 -29.14
CA ASN A 268 -25.31 41.97 -30.32
C ASN A 268 -26.40 40.91 -30.52
N ARG A 269 -26.02 39.62 -30.44
CA ARG A 269 -26.97 38.50 -30.57
C ARG A 269 -28.03 38.52 -29.47
N PHE A 270 -27.63 38.76 -28.22
CA PHE A 270 -28.56 38.86 -27.10
C PHE A 270 -29.59 39.99 -27.30
N VAL A 271 -29.13 41.17 -27.71
CA VAL A 271 -30.00 42.33 -27.95
C VAL A 271 -30.94 42.11 -29.15
N ALA A 272 -30.46 41.46 -30.22
CA ALA A 272 -31.27 41.14 -31.39
C ALA A 272 -32.41 40.16 -31.05
N ASN A 273 -32.15 39.18 -30.19
CA ASN A 273 -33.14 38.18 -29.76
C ASN A 273 -34.22 38.74 -28.82
N GLN A 274 -34.00 39.85 -28.11
CA GLN A 274 -35.03 40.49 -27.28
C GLN A 274 -35.97 41.43 -28.06
N ASN A 275 -35.63 41.76 -29.31
CA ASN A 275 -36.41 42.65 -30.17
C ASN A 275 -37.31 41.88 -31.17
N ASN A 276 -37.29 40.54 -31.14
CA ASN A 276 -38.22 39.64 -31.83
C ASN A 276 -39.26 39.12 -30.82
#